data_AF-W0MTR9-F1
#
_entry.id   AF-W0MTR9-F1
#
_cell.length_a   1.000
_cell.length_b   1.000
_cell.length_c   1.000
_cell.angle_alpha   90.00
_cell.angle_beta   90.00
_cell.angle_gamma   90.00
#
_symmetry.space_group_name_H-M   'P 1'
#
loop_
_entity.id
_entity.type
_entity.pdbx_description
1 polymer ?
#
loop_
_entity_poly.entity_id
_entity_poly.type
_entity_poly.pdbx_seq_one_letter_code
_entity_poly.pdbx_strand_id
1 'polypeptide(L)'
;MLVTSINTNGGTGPTARSNSLSSSTSNPTSALSAASIKTQDSGKISSLSVQLSQSATRAASRDSGLDHDALGAKAAEQLDQIIGRSYDINKAKNDAEVPETTDPEVLARAKKATQFVNGGRENPFAGMARDQLSLIAYDESGTFTVNEKKAAWVEDFNQESLWRQQFAAKAMAEYNSTGKFNNAFGESLEHFKGLPAIEKAQYPENYESKIRGWIDQDFNYLTNTAEGKSDAQDFIGKFLTRDESVFGDSASATDAPATE
;
A
#
# COMPACT_ATOMS: atom_id res chain seq x y z
N MET A 1 34.95 34.91 4.41
CA MET A 1 35.95 34.60 3.38
C MET A 1 35.21 33.90 2.25
N LEU A 2 34.84 34.67 1.21
CA LEU A 2 35.48 34.74 -0.11
C LEU A 2 35.00 33.60 -1.04
N VAL A 3 33.88 33.81 -1.76
CA VAL A 3 33.73 34.12 -3.22
C VAL A 3 34.17 33.00 -4.18
N THR A 4 33.22 32.37 -4.89
CA THR A 4 32.85 32.51 -6.34
C THR A 4 33.74 31.60 -7.22
N SER A 5 33.26 30.86 -8.23
CA SER A 5 32.60 31.39 -9.41
C SER A 5 31.91 30.33 -10.27
N ILE A 6 30.85 30.82 -10.92
CA ILE A 6 30.07 30.27 -12.02
C ILE A 6 30.91 30.39 -13.31
N ASN A 7 30.85 29.41 -14.20
CA ASN A 7 31.31 29.59 -15.58
C ASN A 7 30.27 29.02 -16.56
N THR A 8 29.63 29.92 -17.29
CA THR A 8 28.84 29.68 -18.50
C THR A 8 29.72 29.93 -19.73
N ASN A 9 29.69 29.06 -20.73
CA ASN A 9 29.77 29.50 -22.12
C ASN A 9 29.27 28.43 -23.10
N GLY A 10 28.46 28.87 -24.05
CA GLY A 10 27.79 28.04 -25.05
C GLY A 10 28.55 27.88 -26.36
N GLY A 11 28.05 26.94 -27.17
CA GLY A 11 27.87 27.05 -28.62
C GLY A 11 29.06 26.72 -29.52
N THR A 12 28.95 25.61 -30.27
CA THR A 12 28.95 25.58 -31.76
C THR A 12 28.81 24.13 -32.28
N GLY A 13 27.78 23.86 -33.09
CA GLY A 13 27.78 22.77 -34.11
C GLY A 13 28.55 23.22 -35.37
N PRO A 14 28.67 22.43 -36.46
CA PRO A 14 27.67 21.52 -37.09
C PRO A 14 28.28 20.11 -37.40
N THR A 15 27.72 19.08 -38.06
CA THR A 15 26.80 18.97 -39.21
C THR A 15 26.27 17.52 -39.31
N ALA A 16 25.11 17.37 -39.92
CA ALA A 16 24.28 16.17 -40.04
C ALA A 16 24.83 15.01 -40.91
N ARG A 17 24.37 13.79 -40.61
CA ARG A 17 23.95 12.80 -41.62
C ARG A 17 22.68 12.06 -41.18
N SER A 18 21.67 12.21 -42.02
CA SER A 18 20.35 11.60 -41.95
C SER A 18 20.40 10.10 -42.23
N ASN A 19 19.54 9.33 -41.57
CA ASN A 19 18.90 8.18 -42.19
C ASN A 19 17.45 8.11 -41.69
N SER A 20 16.54 8.39 -42.62
CA SER A 20 15.09 8.23 -42.49
C SER A 20 14.67 6.79 -42.76
N LEU A 21 13.68 6.25 -42.05
CA LEU A 21 12.37 5.93 -42.64
C LEU A 21 11.39 5.34 -41.60
N SER A 22 10.25 6.03 -41.52
CA SER A 22 8.88 5.52 -41.44
C SER A 22 8.34 4.80 -40.20
N SER A 23 7.40 5.53 -39.60
CA SER A 23 6.24 5.18 -38.79
C SER A 23 5.39 4.01 -39.29
N SER A 24 4.84 3.22 -38.37
CA SER A 24 3.50 2.62 -38.49
C SER A 24 2.92 2.33 -37.10
N THR A 25 1.70 2.81 -36.90
CA THR A 25 0.86 2.82 -35.70
C THR A 25 0.22 1.45 -35.42
N SER A 26 0.19 0.97 -34.16
CA SER A 26 -0.95 0.24 -33.57
C SER A 26 -0.75 -0.06 -32.06
N ASN A 27 -1.86 -0.02 -31.33
CA ASN A 27 -2.02 -0.05 -29.86
C ASN A 27 -1.40 -1.27 -29.13
N PRO A 28 -1.03 -1.16 -27.82
CA PRO A 28 -0.72 -2.33 -27.02
C PRO A 28 -1.99 -2.84 -26.32
N THR A 29 -2.61 -3.87 -26.88
CA THR A 29 -3.33 -4.86 -26.07
C THR A 29 -2.56 -6.15 -26.25
N SER A 30 -1.82 -6.58 -25.22
CA SER A 30 -1.16 -7.88 -25.26
C SER A 30 -1.25 -8.53 -23.89
N ALA A 31 -2.22 -9.43 -23.80
CA ALA A 31 -2.22 -10.53 -22.85
C ALA A 31 -0.92 -11.32 -23.01
N LEU A 32 -0.16 -11.48 -21.94
CA LEU A 32 1.04 -12.29 -21.92
C LEU A 32 0.65 -13.75 -21.75
N SER A 33 0.50 -14.44 -22.89
CA SER A 33 0.49 -15.90 -22.95
C SER A 33 1.89 -16.46 -22.72
N ALA A 34 1.95 -17.51 -21.92
CA ALA A 34 3.14 -18.29 -21.61
C ALA A 34 3.89 -18.74 -22.87
N ALA A 35 5.17 -18.36 -22.98
CA ALA A 35 6.08 -18.87 -23.99
C ALA A 35 7.40 -19.30 -23.33
N SER A 36 7.72 -20.58 -23.50
CA SER A 36 8.90 -21.28 -23.00
C SER A 36 10.21 -20.53 -23.33
N ILE A 37 10.98 -20.21 -22.31
CA ILE A 37 12.32 -19.61 -22.45
C ILE A 37 13.34 -20.75 -22.60
N LYS A 38 13.95 -20.81 -23.79
CA LYS A 38 15.17 -21.61 -24.04
C LYS A 38 16.34 -20.97 -23.29
N THR A 39 17.04 -21.83 -22.58
CA THR A 39 18.24 -21.60 -21.77
C THR A 39 19.39 -21.00 -22.59
N GLN A 40 19.94 -19.87 -22.16
CA GLN A 40 21.38 -19.56 -22.14
C GLN A 40 21.64 -18.38 -21.20
N ASP A 41 22.63 -18.58 -20.32
CA ASP A 41 22.96 -17.86 -19.09
C ASP A 41 21.96 -18.09 -17.93
N SER A 42 22.06 -19.24 -17.26
CA SER A 42 21.18 -19.57 -16.12
C SER A 42 21.56 -18.76 -14.87
N GLY A 43 21.27 -17.45 -14.90
CA GLY A 43 20.98 -16.69 -13.70
C GLY A 43 19.88 -17.43 -12.94
N LYS A 44 20.25 -18.12 -11.87
CA LYS A 44 19.31 -18.89 -11.06
C LYS A 44 18.23 -17.94 -10.57
N ILE A 45 16.99 -18.15 -11.00
CA ILE A 45 15.83 -17.47 -10.42
C ILE A 45 15.84 -17.81 -8.93
N SER A 46 15.85 -16.79 -8.07
CA SER A 46 15.84 -17.03 -6.61
C SER A 46 14.56 -17.73 -6.20
N SER A 47 14.63 -18.59 -5.19
CA SER A 47 13.44 -19.30 -4.70
C SER A 47 12.37 -18.34 -4.18
N LEU A 48 12.79 -17.21 -3.62
CA LEU A 48 11.88 -16.12 -3.24
C LEU A 48 11.12 -15.54 -4.44
N SER A 49 11.79 -15.31 -5.58
CA SER A 49 11.14 -14.81 -6.79
C SER A 49 10.07 -15.78 -7.31
N VAL A 50 10.34 -17.09 -7.25
CA VAL A 50 9.35 -18.12 -7.62
C VAL A 50 8.16 -18.09 -6.65
N GLN A 51 8.42 -18.06 -5.35
CA GLN A 51 7.37 -18.03 -4.32
C GLN A 51 6.50 -16.78 -4.44
N LEU A 52 7.09 -15.61 -4.70
CA LEU A 52 6.36 -14.36 -4.93
C LEU A 52 5.48 -14.42 -6.19
N SER A 53 5.99 -14.96 -7.31
CA SER A 53 5.19 -15.10 -8.53
C SER A 53 3.99 -16.03 -8.34
N GLN A 54 4.16 -17.11 -7.57
CA GLN A 54 3.08 -18.04 -7.24
C GLN A 54 2.08 -17.38 -6.29
N SER A 55 2.55 -16.65 -5.26
CA SER A 55 1.68 -15.89 -4.36
C SER A 55 0.87 -14.84 -5.11
N ALA A 56 1.49 -14.10 -6.03
CA ALA A 56 0.79 -13.12 -6.88
C ALA A 56 -0.37 -13.74 -7.67
N THR A 57 -0.18 -14.94 -8.21
CA THR A 57 -1.23 -15.67 -8.94
C THR A 57 -2.40 -16.04 -8.02
N ARG A 58 -2.10 -16.48 -6.80
CA ARG A 58 -3.12 -16.79 -5.79
C ARG A 58 -3.84 -15.54 -5.29
N ALA A 59 -3.10 -14.45 -5.02
CA ALA A 59 -3.67 -13.18 -4.61
C ALA A 59 -4.64 -12.64 -5.67
N ALA A 60 -4.25 -12.67 -6.95
CA ALA A 60 -5.15 -12.28 -8.05
C ALA A 60 -6.41 -13.13 -8.13
N SER A 61 -6.29 -14.46 -7.92
CA SER A 61 -7.43 -15.37 -7.89
C SER A 61 -8.37 -15.11 -6.69
N ARG A 62 -7.80 -14.83 -5.51
CA ARG A 62 -8.54 -14.45 -4.30
C ARG A 62 -9.26 -13.12 -4.47
N ASP A 63 -8.55 -12.10 -4.94
CA ASP A 63 -9.05 -10.73 -5.11
C ASP A 63 -10.13 -10.61 -6.18
N SER A 64 -10.11 -11.48 -7.20
CA SER A 64 -11.16 -11.53 -8.22
C SER A 64 -12.36 -12.41 -7.85
N GLY A 65 -12.20 -13.31 -6.87
CA GLY A 65 -13.21 -14.29 -6.47
C GLY A 65 -14.02 -13.90 -5.23
N LEU A 66 -13.62 -12.85 -4.51
CA LEU A 66 -14.25 -12.39 -3.28
C LEU A 66 -14.73 -10.94 -3.43
N ASP A 67 -15.86 -10.63 -2.81
CA ASP A 67 -16.33 -9.25 -2.69
C ASP A 67 -15.55 -8.48 -1.60
N HIS A 68 -15.82 -7.18 -1.49
CA HIS A 68 -15.15 -6.28 -0.55
C HIS A 68 -15.20 -6.79 0.89
N ASP A 69 -16.39 -7.19 1.37
CA ASP A 69 -16.58 -7.60 2.77
C ASP A 69 -15.91 -8.95 3.04
N ALA A 70 -16.01 -9.91 2.11
CA ALA A 70 -15.32 -11.18 2.22
C ALA A 70 -13.79 -11.01 2.17
N LEU A 71 -13.26 -10.09 1.36
CA LEU A 71 -11.84 -9.74 1.36
C LEU A 71 -11.40 -9.12 2.69
N GLY A 72 -12.21 -8.23 3.26
CA GLY A 72 -11.93 -7.61 4.56
C GLY A 72 -11.94 -8.64 5.69
N ALA A 73 -12.92 -9.54 5.71
CA ALA A 73 -12.98 -10.64 6.67
C ALA A 73 -11.76 -11.58 6.55
N LYS A 74 -11.35 -11.88 5.30
CA LYS A 74 -10.16 -12.69 5.02
C LYS A 74 -8.88 -12.01 5.50
N ALA A 75 -8.74 -10.71 5.26
CA ALA A 75 -7.62 -9.92 5.78
C ALA A 75 -7.55 -10.01 7.31
N ALA A 76 -8.68 -9.81 8.00
CA ALA A 76 -8.75 -9.88 9.45
C ALA A 76 -8.38 -11.28 9.99
N GLU A 77 -8.88 -12.35 9.36
CA GLU A 77 -8.53 -13.73 9.71
C GLU A 77 -7.02 -13.96 9.59
N GLN A 78 -6.41 -13.56 8.47
CA GLN A 78 -4.99 -13.74 8.24
C GLN A 78 -4.14 -12.91 9.21
N LEU A 79 -4.54 -11.66 9.48
CA LEU A 79 -3.87 -10.80 10.45
C LEU A 79 -3.94 -11.37 11.86
N ASP A 80 -5.06 -11.96 12.28
CA ASP A 80 -5.14 -12.59 13.61
C ASP A 80 -4.15 -13.74 13.79
N GLN A 81 -3.87 -14.50 12.72
CA GLN A 81 -2.89 -15.59 12.74
C GLN A 81 -1.43 -15.11 12.81
N ILE A 82 -1.13 -13.86 12.42
CA ILE A 82 0.25 -13.34 12.36
C ILE A 82 0.56 -12.30 13.45
N ILE A 83 -0.43 -11.52 13.88
CA ILE A 83 -0.25 -10.42 14.85
C ILE A 83 -1.35 -10.33 15.90
N GLY A 84 -2.41 -11.15 15.78
CA GLY A 84 -3.51 -11.15 16.73
C GLY A 84 -3.37 -12.19 17.83
N ARG A 85 -4.49 -12.48 18.48
CA ARG A 85 -4.54 -13.38 19.64
C ARG A 85 -4.19 -14.81 19.24
N SER A 86 -4.61 -15.24 18.04
CA SER A 86 -4.28 -16.57 17.52
C SER A 86 -2.78 -16.75 17.35
N TYR A 87 -2.05 -15.71 16.91
CA TYR A 87 -0.59 -15.75 16.85
C TYR A 87 0.01 -16.02 18.23
N ASP A 88 -0.38 -15.24 19.24
CA ASP A 88 0.19 -15.34 20.59
C ASP A 88 -0.06 -16.70 21.22
N ILE A 89 -1.27 -17.25 21.07
CA ILE A 89 -1.63 -18.59 21.54
C ILE A 89 -0.76 -19.67 20.86
N ASN A 90 -0.52 -19.53 19.56
CA ASN A 90 0.22 -20.52 18.76
C ASN A 90 1.71 -20.22 18.65
N LYS A 91 2.24 -19.26 19.41
CA LYS A 91 3.62 -18.78 19.26
C LYS A 91 4.66 -19.90 19.27
N ALA A 92 4.57 -20.83 20.22
CA ALA A 92 5.51 -21.96 20.30
C ALA A 92 5.43 -22.90 19.09
N LYS A 93 4.23 -23.08 18.51
CA LYS A 93 4.04 -23.87 17.28
C LYS A 93 4.64 -23.14 16.08
N ASN A 94 4.39 -21.83 15.97
CA ASN A 94 4.90 -20.99 14.89
C ASN A 94 6.44 -20.91 14.93
N ASP A 95 7.04 -20.82 16.12
CA ASP A 95 8.50 -20.82 16.31
C ASP A 95 9.15 -22.17 15.96
N ALA A 96 8.40 -23.27 16.02
CA ALA A 96 8.85 -24.60 15.66
C ALA A 96 8.61 -24.96 14.18
N GLU A 97 7.95 -24.07 13.42
CA GLU A 97 7.62 -24.31 12.02
C GLU A 97 8.89 -24.34 11.16
N VAL A 98 9.03 -25.39 10.34
CA VAL A 98 10.13 -25.54 9.38
C VAL A 98 9.53 -25.81 8.00
N PRO A 99 9.91 -25.05 6.96
CA PRO A 99 9.43 -25.28 5.60
C PRO A 99 9.70 -26.73 5.14
N GLU A 100 8.73 -27.35 4.49
CA GLU A 100 8.86 -28.69 3.89
C GLU A 100 9.66 -28.62 2.57
N THR A 101 10.95 -28.32 2.67
CA THR A 101 11.86 -28.17 1.52
C THR A 101 13.29 -28.53 1.88
N THR A 102 14.09 -28.87 0.86
CA THR A 102 15.55 -29.04 0.98
C THR A 102 16.33 -27.81 0.52
N ASP A 103 15.62 -26.76 0.09
CA ASP A 103 16.23 -25.53 -0.37
C ASP A 103 16.88 -24.75 0.78
N PRO A 104 18.22 -24.57 0.77
CA PRO A 104 18.91 -23.88 1.85
C PRO A 104 18.54 -22.41 1.97
N GLU A 105 18.15 -21.73 0.89
CA GLU A 105 17.76 -20.32 0.93
C GLU A 105 16.44 -20.14 1.68
N VAL A 106 15.46 -21.01 1.41
CA VAL A 106 14.15 -20.99 2.08
C VAL A 106 14.30 -21.33 3.56
N LEU A 107 15.06 -22.38 3.89
CA LEU A 107 15.30 -22.78 5.28
C LEU A 107 16.03 -21.68 6.07
N ALA A 108 17.04 -21.04 5.48
CA ALA A 108 17.77 -19.95 6.12
C ALA A 108 16.89 -18.72 6.36
N ARG A 109 16.04 -18.38 5.39
CA ARG A 109 15.11 -17.24 5.50
C ARG A 109 14.04 -17.47 6.57
N ALA A 110 13.42 -18.64 6.60
CA ALA A 110 12.44 -19.00 7.64
C ALA A 110 13.06 -18.98 9.05
N LYS A 111 14.30 -19.47 9.19
CA LYS A 111 15.05 -19.38 10.45
C LYS A 111 15.30 -17.92 10.85
N LYS A 112 15.73 -17.06 9.90
CA LYS A 112 15.94 -15.63 10.17
C LYS A 112 14.64 -14.92 10.57
N ALA A 113 13.52 -15.22 9.90
CA ALA A 113 12.22 -14.66 10.25
C ALA A 113 11.81 -15.05 11.68
N THR A 114 11.99 -16.31 12.06
CA THR A 114 11.73 -16.79 13.42
C THR A 114 12.64 -16.10 14.44
N GLN A 115 13.93 -15.91 14.14
CA GLN A 115 14.83 -15.16 15.01
C GLN A 115 14.41 -13.70 15.17
N PHE A 116 14.01 -13.04 14.08
CA PHE A 116 13.55 -11.66 14.08
C PHE A 116 12.33 -11.46 15.00
N VAL A 117 11.27 -12.24 14.82
CA VAL A 117 10.05 -12.10 15.63
C VAL A 117 10.27 -12.44 17.11
N ASN A 118 11.38 -13.12 17.43
CA ASN A 118 11.81 -13.44 18.79
C ASN A 118 12.81 -12.42 19.38
N GLY A 119 12.85 -11.20 18.84
CA GLY A 119 13.70 -10.11 19.34
C GLY A 119 15.04 -9.95 18.61
N GLY A 120 15.27 -10.72 17.55
CA GLY A 120 16.35 -10.46 16.60
C GLY A 120 16.14 -9.12 15.88
N ARG A 121 17.24 -8.48 15.47
CA ARG A 121 17.18 -7.14 14.83
C ARG A 121 16.99 -7.19 13.31
N GLU A 122 17.44 -8.26 12.66
CA GLU A 122 17.46 -8.36 11.20
C GLU A 122 16.15 -8.95 10.67
N ASN A 123 15.30 -8.12 10.08
CA ASN A 123 14.16 -8.60 9.31
C ASN A 123 14.65 -9.15 7.96
N PRO A 124 14.38 -10.42 7.59
CA PRO A 124 14.82 -10.97 6.31
C PRO A 124 14.19 -10.31 5.08
N PHE A 125 13.13 -9.50 5.26
CA PHE A 125 12.44 -8.77 4.20
C PHE A 125 12.69 -7.26 4.22
N ALA A 126 13.62 -6.78 5.04
CA ALA A 126 13.93 -5.35 5.17
C ALA A 126 14.19 -4.69 3.81
N GLY A 127 13.51 -3.58 3.54
CA GLY A 127 13.64 -2.81 2.29
C GLY A 127 12.97 -3.43 1.06
N MET A 128 12.24 -4.54 1.22
CA MET A 128 11.40 -5.09 0.15
C MET A 128 10.24 -4.13 -0.18
N ALA A 129 9.78 -4.13 -1.44
CA ALA A 129 8.64 -3.33 -1.86
C ALA A 129 7.35 -3.79 -1.18
N ARG A 130 6.47 -2.84 -0.82
CA ARG A 130 5.22 -3.09 -0.08
C ARG A 130 4.27 -4.06 -0.75
N ASP A 131 4.16 -4.00 -2.07
CA ASP A 131 3.37 -4.95 -2.85
C ASP A 131 3.87 -6.40 -2.69
N GLN A 132 5.19 -6.61 -2.69
CA GLN A 132 5.81 -7.92 -2.43
C GLN A 132 5.64 -8.35 -0.96
N LEU A 133 5.75 -7.42 -0.01
CA LEU A 133 5.52 -7.71 1.41
C LEU A 133 4.08 -8.17 1.65
N SER A 134 3.09 -7.52 1.03
CA SER A 134 1.68 -7.94 1.06
C SER A 134 1.50 -9.34 0.48
N LEU A 135 2.18 -9.68 -0.62
CA LEU A 135 2.12 -11.04 -1.18
C LEU A 135 2.61 -12.11 -0.20
N ILE A 136 3.56 -11.78 0.67
CA ILE A 136 4.04 -12.70 1.70
C ILE A 136 3.06 -12.71 2.88
N ALA A 137 2.73 -11.54 3.43
CA ALA A 137 1.90 -11.40 4.62
C ALA A 137 0.50 -12.02 4.45
N TYR A 138 -0.08 -11.97 3.25
CA TYR A 138 -1.40 -12.51 2.93
C TYR A 138 -1.37 -13.81 2.12
N ASP A 139 -0.22 -14.50 2.01
CA ASP A 139 -0.17 -15.82 1.34
C ASP A 139 -0.92 -16.90 2.14
N GLU A 140 -1.68 -17.76 1.43
CA GLU A 140 -2.54 -18.79 2.05
C GLU A 140 -2.04 -20.22 1.84
N SER A 141 -1.06 -20.43 0.97
CA SER A 141 -0.67 -21.78 0.57
C SER A 141 0.29 -22.48 1.52
N GLY A 142 0.72 -21.81 2.59
CA GLY A 142 1.79 -22.31 3.47
C GLY A 142 3.16 -22.29 2.81
N THR A 143 3.34 -21.50 1.74
CA THR A 143 4.64 -21.34 1.07
C THR A 143 5.62 -20.55 1.93
N PHE A 144 5.09 -19.66 2.77
CA PHE A 144 5.81 -18.93 3.80
C PHE A 144 5.32 -19.38 5.17
N THR A 145 6.26 -19.55 6.10
CA THR A 145 5.94 -19.83 7.51
C THR A 145 5.18 -18.67 8.14
N VAL A 146 4.44 -18.92 9.23
CA VAL A 146 3.73 -17.86 9.97
C VAL A 146 4.67 -16.74 10.41
N ASN A 147 5.89 -17.11 10.84
CA ASN A 147 6.90 -16.13 11.25
C ASN A 147 7.49 -15.35 10.06
N GLU A 148 7.59 -15.93 8.86
CA GLU A 148 7.91 -15.17 7.64
C GLU A 148 6.80 -14.16 7.30
N LYS A 149 5.53 -14.59 7.35
CA LYS A 149 4.39 -13.70 7.10
C LYS A 149 4.35 -12.53 8.09
N LYS A 150 4.57 -12.80 9.38
CA LYS A 150 4.69 -11.75 10.40
C LYS A 150 5.86 -10.82 10.13
N ALA A 151 7.04 -11.34 9.78
CA ALA A 151 8.20 -10.51 9.47
C ALA A 151 7.93 -9.58 8.27
N ALA A 152 7.27 -10.08 7.22
CA ALA A 152 6.88 -9.26 6.08
C ALA A 152 5.88 -8.17 6.48
N TRP A 153 4.86 -8.51 7.27
CA TRP A 153 3.90 -7.53 7.78
C TRP A 153 4.56 -6.45 8.66
N VAL A 154 5.51 -6.82 9.52
CA VAL A 154 6.22 -5.85 10.36
C VAL A 154 7.05 -4.88 9.51
N GLU A 155 7.70 -5.36 8.45
CA GLU A 155 8.39 -4.47 7.52
C GLU A 155 7.42 -3.51 6.82
N ASP A 156 6.29 -4.03 6.31
CA ASP A 156 5.29 -3.20 5.64
C ASP A 156 4.75 -2.12 6.58
N PHE A 157 4.41 -2.51 7.80
CA PHE A 157 3.95 -1.61 8.86
C PHE A 157 5.00 -0.53 9.20
N ASN A 158 6.28 -0.88 9.22
CA ASN A 158 7.35 0.09 9.48
C ASN A 158 7.46 1.11 8.34
N GLN A 159 7.42 0.66 7.09
CA GLN A 159 7.43 1.54 5.92
C GLN A 159 6.20 2.46 5.90
N GLU A 160 5.02 1.91 6.18
CA GLU A 160 3.77 2.65 6.30
C GLU A 160 3.83 3.69 7.42
N SER A 161 4.38 3.32 8.58
CA SER A 161 4.54 4.23 9.72
C SER A 161 5.45 5.41 9.40
N LEU A 162 6.53 5.17 8.64
CA LEU A 162 7.42 6.24 8.18
C LEU A 162 6.73 7.15 7.17
N TRP A 163 6.00 6.57 6.21
CA TRP A 163 5.21 7.34 5.26
C TRP A 163 4.16 8.20 5.98
N ARG A 164 3.42 7.65 6.96
CA ARG A 164 2.42 8.39 7.77
C ARG A 164 3.01 9.57 8.52
N GLN A 165 4.22 9.43 9.07
CA GLN A 165 4.92 10.54 9.74
C GLN A 165 5.23 11.68 8.77
N GLN A 166 5.75 11.33 7.57
CA GLN A 166 6.04 12.31 6.53
C GLN A 166 4.75 12.96 5.99
N PHE A 167 3.72 12.16 5.75
CA PHE A 167 2.40 12.59 5.35
C PHE A 167 1.81 13.60 6.36
N ALA A 168 1.83 13.28 7.65
CA ALA A 168 1.35 14.17 8.70
C ALA A 168 2.10 15.50 8.71
N ALA A 169 3.43 15.48 8.55
CA ALA A 169 4.23 16.70 8.48
C ALA A 169 3.86 17.57 7.27
N LYS A 170 3.69 16.97 6.08
CA LYS A 170 3.24 17.68 4.87
C LYS A 170 1.83 18.26 5.03
N ALA A 171 0.89 17.47 5.56
CA ALA A 171 -0.48 17.89 5.80
C ALA A 171 -0.54 19.08 6.77
N MET A 172 0.23 19.05 7.86
CA MET A 172 0.33 20.18 8.80
C MET A 172 0.94 21.43 8.14
N ALA A 173 1.96 21.26 7.29
CA ALA A 173 2.56 22.38 6.57
C ALA A 173 1.57 23.03 5.58
N GLU A 174 0.79 22.20 4.86
CA GLU A 174 -0.28 22.68 3.99
C GLU A 174 -1.34 23.46 4.77
N TYR A 175 -1.82 22.88 5.87
CA TYR A 175 -2.81 23.52 6.73
C TYR A 175 -2.31 24.88 7.25
N ASN A 176 -1.08 24.95 7.76
CA ASN A 176 -0.55 26.19 8.31
C ASN A 176 -0.34 27.29 7.26
N SER A 177 -0.14 26.93 5.99
CA SER A 177 0.11 27.88 4.91
C SER A 177 -1.15 28.29 4.16
N THR A 178 -2.16 27.42 4.08
CA THR A 178 -3.34 27.61 3.23
C THR A 178 -4.67 27.51 3.99
N GLY A 179 -4.67 26.87 5.15
CA GLY A 179 -5.87 26.45 5.87
C GLY A 179 -6.57 25.22 5.29
N LYS A 180 -5.97 24.56 4.28
CA LYS A 180 -6.56 23.43 3.55
C LYS A 180 -5.77 22.13 3.75
N PHE A 181 -6.35 21.04 3.25
CA PHE A 181 -5.73 19.71 3.20
C PHE A 181 -5.83 19.07 1.80
N ASN A 182 -6.09 19.87 0.76
CA ASN A 182 -6.39 19.35 -0.57
C ASN A 182 -5.26 18.53 -1.18
N ASN A 183 -4.02 18.98 -1.03
CA ASN A 183 -2.85 18.24 -1.49
C ASN A 183 -2.64 16.98 -0.64
N ALA A 184 -2.82 17.07 0.68
CA ALA A 184 -2.78 15.91 1.57
C ALA A 184 -3.87 14.87 1.21
N PHE A 185 -5.09 15.29 0.91
CA PHE A 185 -6.14 14.38 0.44
C PHE A 185 -5.78 13.75 -0.91
N GLY A 186 -5.14 14.50 -1.82
CA GLY A 186 -4.58 13.96 -3.06
C GLY A 186 -3.54 12.86 -2.82
N GLU A 187 -2.55 13.11 -1.95
CA GLU A 187 -1.53 12.12 -1.59
C GLU A 187 -2.13 10.89 -0.91
N SER A 188 -3.13 11.08 -0.03
CA SER A 188 -3.87 9.98 0.61
C SER A 188 -4.66 9.13 -0.40
N LEU A 189 -5.28 9.77 -1.40
CA LEU A 189 -6.00 9.07 -2.47
C LEU A 189 -5.05 8.25 -3.34
N GLU A 190 -3.90 8.81 -3.71
CA GLU A 190 -2.87 8.09 -4.47
C GLU A 190 -2.33 6.89 -3.69
N HIS A 191 -2.06 7.09 -2.40
CA HIS A 191 -1.63 6.02 -1.51
C HIS A 191 -2.67 4.90 -1.44
N PHE A 192 -3.94 5.21 -1.19
CA PHE A 192 -5.04 4.24 -1.15
C PHE A 192 -5.16 3.46 -2.47
N LYS A 193 -5.05 4.14 -3.62
CA LYS A 193 -5.11 3.49 -4.93
C LYS A 193 -3.96 2.52 -5.17
N GLY A 194 -2.80 2.76 -4.55
CA GLY A 194 -1.64 1.87 -4.61
C GLY A 194 -1.76 0.59 -3.79
N LEU A 195 -2.74 0.51 -2.87
CA LEU A 195 -2.89 -0.66 -2.01
C LEU A 195 -3.38 -1.90 -2.80
N PRO A 196 -2.91 -3.11 -2.44
CA PRO A 196 -3.52 -4.39 -2.83
C PRO A 196 -5.02 -4.45 -2.47
N ALA A 197 -5.81 -5.23 -3.22
CA ALA A 197 -7.26 -5.26 -3.02
C ALA A 197 -7.66 -5.75 -1.62
N ILE A 198 -6.92 -6.72 -1.05
CA ILE A 198 -7.14 -7.17 0.34
C ILE A 198 -6.88 -6.09 1.39
N GLU A 199 -5.94 -5.18 1.13
CA GLU A 199 -5.67 -4.06 2.03
C GLU A 199 -6.70 -2.94 1.86
N LYS A 200 -7.12 -2.67 0.61
CA LYS A 200 -8.25 -1.74 0.34
C LYS A 200 -9.52 -2.18 1.05
N ALA A 201 -9.78 -3.48 1.11
CA ALA A 201 -10.95 -4.06 1.76
C ALA A 201 -11.01 -3.83 3.29
N GLN A 202 -9.94 -3.32 3.90
CA GLN A 202 -9.94 -2.91 5.31
C GLN A 202 -10.49 -1.49 5.52
N TYR A 203 -10.75 -0.75 4.43
CA TYR A 203 -11.38 0.56 4.46
C TYR A 203 -12.86 0.44 4.09
N PRO A 204 -13.71 1.43 4.41
CA PRO A 204 -15.08 1.45 3.91
C PRO A 204 -15.12 1.41 2.38
N GLU A 205 -16.10 0.72 1.78
CA GLU A 205 -16.23 0.59 0.32
C GLU A 205 -16.28 1.96 -0.40
N ASN A 206 -16.86 2.97 0.27
CA ASN A 206 -16.96 4.33 -0.24
C ASN A 206 -15.73 5.23 0.02
N TYR A 207 -14.63 4.69 0.54
CA TYR A 207 -13.47 5.48 1.00
C TYR A 207 -12.84 6.34 -0.09
N GLU A 208 -12.65 5.80 -1.30
CA GLU A 208 -12.12 6.59 -2.43
C GLU A 208 -13.05 7.76 -2.80
N SER A 209 -14.35 7.49 -2.94
CA SER A 209 -15.35 8.52 -3.24
C SER A 209 -15.40 9.59 -2.14
N LYS A 210 -15.24 9.18 -0.89
CA LYS A 210 -15.16 10.08 0.27
C LYS A 210 -13.96 11.02 0.18
N ILE A 211 -12.76 10.51 -0.11
CA ILE A 211 -11.57 11.35 -0.27
C ILE A 211 -11.73 12.29 -1.48
N ARG A 212 -12.26 11.81 -2.61
CA ARG A 212 -12.55 12.66 -3.78
C ARG A 212 -13.52 13.79 -3.42
N GLY A 213 -14.57 13.50 -2.66
CA GLY A 213 -15.51 14.52 -2.18
C GLY A 213 -14.83 15.61 -1.36
N TRP A 214 -13.89 15.25 -0.48
CA TRP A 214 -13.11 16.24 0.28
C TRP A 214 -12.19 17.08 -0.60
N ILE A 215 -11.59 16.49 -1.63
CA ILE A 215 -10.79 17.22 -2.63
C ILE A 215 -11.70 18.20 -3.39
N ASP A 216 -12.86 17.74 -3.87
CA ASP A 216 -13.78 18.55 -4.65
C ASP A 216 -14.38 19.71 -3.83
N GLN A 217 -14.61 19.51 -2.54
CA GLN A 217 -15.08 20.56 -1.62
C GLN A 217 -14.07 21.70 -1.45
N ASP A 218 -12.76 21.40 -1.58
CA ASP A 218 -11.66 22.35 -1.39
C ASP A 218 -11.84 23.23 -0.14
N PHE A 219 -12.13 22.56 0.98
CA PHE A 219 -12.53 23.24 2.21
C PHE A 219 -11.35 23.91 2.90
N ASN A 220 -11.52 25.19 3.20
CA ASN A 220 -10.61 25.96 4.02
C ASN A 220 -11.09 25.97 5.47
N TYR A 221 -10.33 25.29 6.31
CA TYR A 221 -10.62 25.08 7.73
C TYR A 221 -10.27 26.32 8.59
N LEU A 222 -9.50 27.27 8.07
CA LEU A 222 -9.24 28.54 8.77
C LEU A 222 -10.39 29.52 8.59
N THR A 223 -10.98 29.57 7.39
CA THR A 223 -12.09 30.47 7.06
C THR A 223 -13.46 29.81 7.21
N ASN A 224 -13.52 28.49 7.37
CA ASN A 224 -14.73 27.67 7.37
C ASN A 224 -15.54 27.79 6.07
N THR A 225 -14.86 27.84 4.92
CA THR A 225 -15.50 28.00 3.61
C THR A 225 -15.12 26.87 2.65
N ALA A 226 -16.12 26.34 1.92
CA ALA A 226 -15.87 25.49 0.77
C ALA A 226 -15.52 26.37 -0.43
N GLU A 227 -14.34 26.17 -1.02
CA GLU A 227 -13.83 26.99 -2.13
C GLU A 227 -13.83 26.22 -3.47
N GLY A 228 -14.28 24.96 -3.45
CA GLY A 228 -14.19 24.04 -4.59
C GLY A 228 -15.48 23.88 -5.38
N LYS A 229 -15.56 22.79 -6.14
CA LYS A 229 -16.72 22.42 -6.99
C LYS A 229 -17.82 21.76 -6.16
N SER A 230 -18.23 22.42 -5.09
CA SER A 230 -19.57 22.18 -4.55
C SER A 230 -20.43 23.34 -5.01
N ASP A 231 -21.66 23.08 -5.43
CA ASP A 231 -22.71 24.08 -5.36
C ASP A 231 -22.73 24.54 -3.89
N ALA A 232 -21.97 25.58 -3.55
CA ALA A 232 -21.91 26.08 -2.18
C ALA A 232 -23.33 26.44 -1.69
N GLN A 233 -24.22 26.71 -2.64
CA GLN A 233 -25.67 26.84 -2.47
C GLN A 233 -26.37 25.55 -2.03
N ASP A 234 -26.04 24.38 -2.59
CA ASP A 234 -26.69 23.10 -2.27
C ASP A 234 -26.19 22.54 -0.93
N PHE A 235 -24.91 22.71 -0.60
CA PHE A 235 -24.37 22.35 0.72
C PHE A 235 -24.86 23.29 1.83
N ILE A 236 -24.83 24.62 1.63
CA ILE A 236 -25.42 25.57 2.59
C ILE A 236 -26.93 25.34 2.70
N GLY A 237 -27.60 25.02 1.59
CA GLY A 237 -29.01 24.63 1.58
C GLY A 237 -29.27 23.43 2.50
N LYS A 238 -28.56 22.31 2.27
CA LYS A 238 -28.70 21.08 3.07
C LYS A 238 -28.28 21.25 4.53
N PHE A 239 -27.26 22.07 4.80
CA PHE A 239 -26.82 22.39 6.16
C PHE A 239 -27.85 23.25 6.91
N LEU A 240 -28.42 24.28 6.25
CA LEU A 240 -29.48 25.12 6.82
C LEU A 240 -30.80 24.37 7.00
N THR A 241 -31.11 23.41 6.12
CA THR A 241 -32.28 22.53 6.26
C THR A 241 -32.04 21.34 7.17
N ARG A 242 -30.83 21.22 7.75
CA ARG A 242 -30.43 20.15 8.67
C ARG A 242 -30.71 18.76 8.11
N ASP A 243 -30.32 18.56 6.85
CA ASP A 243 -30.48 17.29 6.15
C ASP A 243 -29.58 16.22 6.78
N GLU A 244 -30.18 15.14 7.29
CA GLU A 244 -29.49 14.08 8.03
C GLU A 244 -28.50 13.29 7.17
N SER A 245 -28.62 13.34 5.83
CA SER A 245 -27.66 12.72 4.92
C SER A 245 -26.26 13.38 4.98
N VAL A 246 -26.18 14.61 5.49
CA VAL A 246 -24.93 15.38 5.61
C VAL A 246 -24.19 15.09 6.91
N PHE A 247 -24.91 14.76 7.98
CA PHE A 247 -24.32 14.57 9.32
C PHE A 247 -24.12 13.10 9.70
N GLY A 248 -24.68 12.16 8.92
CA GLY A 248 -24.69 10.75 9.26
C GLY A 248 -25.59 10.50 10.48
N ASP A 249 -26.11 9.29 10.58
CA ASP A 249 -26.93 8.85 11.70
C ASP A 249 -26.16 9.12 13.00
N SER A 250 -26.62 10.09 13.79
CA SER A 250 -26.08 10.35 15.11
C SER A 250 -26.54 9.20 16.00
N ALA A 251 -25.82 8.09 15.94
CA ALA A 251 -25.90 7.06 16.95
C ALA A 251 -25.65 7.76 18.30
N SER A 252 -26.70 7.74 19.11
CA SER A 252 -26.80 8.32 20.44
C SER A 252 -25.50 8.23 21.22
N ALA A 253 -24.93 9.38 21.57
CA ALA A 253 -23.93 9.49 22.61
C ALA A 253 -24.58 9.28 23.99
N THR A 254 -25.03 8.06 24.27
CA THR A 254 -25.36 7.55 25.61
C THR A 254 -25.20 6.04 25.63
N ASP A 255 -23.96 5.55 25.74
CA ASP A 255 -23.71 4.41 26.61
C ASP A 255 -22.24 4.43 27.01
N ALA A 256 -22.03 4.80 28.28
CA ALA A 256 -20.75 4.66 28.94
C ALA A 256 -20.51 3.16 29.22
N PRO A 257 -19.30 2.64 29.05
CA PRO A 257 -18.99 1.30 29.54
C PRO A 257 -19.00 1.32 31.07
N ALA A 258 -19.97 0.62 31.66
CA ALA A 258 -19.90 0.22 33.05
C ALA A 258 -18.72 -0.73 33.22
N THR A 259 -17.80 -0.35 34.10
CA THR A 259 -16.82 -1.22 34.74
C THR A 259 -17.51 -2.39 35.43
N GLU A 260 -17.11 -3.60 35.06
CA GLU A 260 -16.71 -4.69 35.98
C GLU A 260 -15.71 -5.61 35.26
#